data_AF-A0A656GEN1-F1
#
_entry.id   AF-A0A656GEN1-F1
#
_cell.length_a   1.000
_cell.length_b   1.000
_cell.length_c   1.000
_cell.angle_alpha   90.00
_cell.angle_beta   90.00
_cell.angle_gamma   90.00
#
_symmetry.space_group_name_H-M   'P 1'
#
loop_
_entity.id
_entity.type
_entity.pdbx_description
1 polymer ?
#
loop_
_entity_poly.entity_id
_entity_poly.type
_entity_poly.pdbx_seq_one_letter_code
_entity_poly.pdbx_strand_id
1 'polypeptide(L)'
;MEPGPDVDAVKRFEKELGDESPRGVVLIGTAMLEEKLRELMIAALVPNPSSSDTLFDGPNSAFGSLSSKIDGAYRMGLISNTFCRDLHVIRRLRDDVAHEPQSFRFEDPSPKNRIESLSNSHGIYKRSPKWVEKHGLPSLKAQFIEAVSWMIFRLAAEKERCPVQSSPILEFGYRFTFDSADGLPGNND
;
A
#
# COMPACT_ATOMS: atom_id res chain seq x y z
N MET A 1 13.50 20.74 5.74
CA MET A 1 13.74 19.31 5.98
C MET A 1 12.46 18.80 6.58
N GLU A 2 11.64 18.07 5.81
CA GLU A 2 10.36 17.55 6.32
C GLU A 2 10.61 16.69 7.56
N PRO A 3 9.69 16.67 8.55
CA PRO A 3 9.84 15.76 9.67
C PRO A 3 9.95 14.35 9.09
N GLY A 4 11.09 13.71 9.37
CA GLY A 4 11.31 12.32 9.03
C GLY A 4 10.28 11.43 9.74
N PRO A 5 10.33 10.11 9.51
CA PRO A 5 9.46 9.18 10.23
C PRO A 5 9.47 9.45 11.72
N ASP A 6 8.34 9.18 12.41
CA ASP A 6 8.43 8.84 13.83
C ASP A 6 9.27 7.57 13.93
N VAL A 7 10.58 7.79 14.06
CA VAL A 7 11.60 6.74 14.11
C VAL A 7 11.35 5.81 15.29
N ASP A 8 10.68 6.29 16.33
CA ASP A 8 10.34 5.48 17.49
C ASP A 8 9.12 4.60 17.20
N ALA A 9 8.14 5.07 16.44
CA ALA A 9 7.04 4.23 15.95
C ALA A 9 7.55 3.11 15.05
N VAL A 10 8.45 3.42 14.11
CA VAL A 10 9.06 2.40 13.24
C VAL A 10 9.83 1.37 14.07
N LYS A 11 10.66 1.80 15.04
CA LYS A 11 11.39 0.87 15.91
C LYS A 11 10.48 0.01 16.78
N ARG A 12 9.39 0.56 17.33
CA ARG A 12 8.40 -0.21 18.10
C ARG A 12 7.77 -1.30 17.23
N PHE A 13 7.37 -0.92 16.02
CA PHE A 13 6.82 -1.85 15.04
C PHE A 13 7.80 -2.97 14.65
N GLU A 14 9.05 -2.62 14.35
CA GLU A 14 10.09 -3.60 14.02
C GLU A 14 10.35 -4.57 15.17
N LYS A 15 10.32 -4.07 16.42
CA LYS A 15 10.47 -4.90 17.61
C LYS A 15 9.30 -5.87 17.78
N GLU A 16 8.06 -5.39 17.65
CA GLU A 16 6.87 -6.22 17.76
C GLU A 16 6.87 -7.36 16.72
N LEU A 17 7.20 -7.07 15.45
CA LEU A 17 7.37 -8.09 14.42
C LEU A 17 8.61 -8.97 14.67
N GLY A 18 9.62 -8.44 15.33
CA GLY A 18 10.83 -9.15 15.73
C GLY A 18 10.56 -10.34 16.64
N ASP A 19 9.48 -10.31 17.42
CA ASP A 19 9.11 -11.38 18.36
C ASP A 19 8.19 -12.44 17.71
N GLU A 20 7.69 -12.19 16.50
CA GLU A 20 6.75 -13.07 15.80
C GLU A 20 7.40 -14.30 15.14
N SER A 21 6.60 -15.32 14.81
CA SER A 21 7.08 -16.42 13.96
C SER A 21 7.39 -15.93 12.53
N PRO A 22 8.23 -16.61 11.72
CA PRO A 22 8.44 -16.26 10.31
C PRO A 22 7.13 -16.08 9.54
N ARG A 23 6.19 -17.01 9.76
CA ARG A 23 4.82 -16.94 9.24
C ARG A 23 4.07 -15.72 9.76
N GLY A 24 4.09 -15.48 11.07
CA GLY A 24 3.43 -14.34 11.72
C GLY A 24 3.88 -13.02 11.11
N VAL A 25 5.19 -12.84 10.94
CA VAL A 25 5.79 -11.66 10.31
C VAL A 25 5.26 -11.43 8.89
N VAL A 26 5.21 -12.46 8.05
CA VAL A 26 4.71 -12.32 6.67
C VAL A 26 3.22 -11.98 6.66
N LEU A 27 2.40 -12.65 7.48
CA LEU A 27 0.96 -12.42 7.51
C LEU A 27 0.62 -11.03 8.04
N ILE A 28 1.19 -10.64 9.18
CA ILE A 28 0.97 -9.33 9.81
C ILE A 28 1.49 -8.23 8.91
N GLY A 29 2.73 -8.35 8.42
CA GLY A 29 3.33 -7.34 7.54
C GLY A 29 2.55 -7.14 6.23
N THR A 30 2.07 -8.24 5.62
CA THR A 30 1.26 -8.14 4.40
C THR A 30 -0.11 -7.51 4.66
N ALA A 31 -0.78 -7.88 5.75
CA ALA A 31 -2.08 -7.31 6.10
C ALA A 31 -1.98 -5.81 6.37
N MET A 32 -0.91 -5.35 7.03
CA MET A 32 -0.69 -3.93 7.28
C MET A 32 -0.37 -3.14 6.01
N LEU A 33 0.41 -3.72 5.10
CA LEU A 33 0.64 -3.11 3.78
C LEU A 33 -0.67 -3.01 2.98
N GLU A 34 -1.50 -4.05 3.01
CA GLU A 34 -2.81 -4.03 2.35
C GLU A 34 -3.70 -2.91 2.89
N GLU A 35 -3.76 -2.75 4.22
CA GLU A 35 -4.54 -1.68 4.85
C GLU A 35 -4.00 -0.30 4.48
N LYS A 36 -2.68 -0.08 4.55
CA LYS A 36 -2.08 1.21 4.19
C LYS A 36 -2.25 1.55 2.72
N LEU A 37 -2.24 0.54 1.86
CA LEU A 37 -2.54 0.71 0.45
C LEU A 37 -4.02 1.08 0.23
N ARG A 38 -4.94 0.42 0.94
CA ARG A 38 -6.38 0.77 0.94
C ARG A 38 -6.59 2.21 1.39
N GLU A 39 -5.99 2.62 2.51
CA GLU A 39 -6.07 3.99 3.02
C GLU A 39 -5.57 5.03 2.00
N LEU A 40 -4.44 4.77 1.34
CA LEU A 40 -3.89 5.63 0.29
C LEU A 40 -4.84 5.73 -0.91
N MET A 41 -5.39 4.60 -1.37
CA MET A 41 -6.34 4.59 -2.47
C MET A 41 -7.60 5.38 -2.13
N ILE A 42 -8.17 5.21 -0.93
CA ILE A 42 -9.35 5.96 -0.48
C ILE A 42 -9.05 7.46 -0.42
N ALA A 43 -7.88 7.86 0.09
CA ALA A 43 -7.49 9.27 0.14
C ALA A 43 -7.36 9.91 -1.26
N ALA A 44 -7.09 9.12 -2.29
CA ALA A 44 -7.00 9.57 -3.68
C ALA A 44 -8.35 9.57 -4.43
N LEU A 45 -9.43 9.06 -3.83
CA LEU A 45 -10.76 8.98 -4.43
C LEU A 45 -11.68 10.07 -3.87
N VAL A 46 -12.75 10.39 -4.61
CA VAL A 46 -13.81 11.26 -4.12
C VAL A 46 -14.39 10.68 -2.83
N PRO A 47 -14.56 11.48 -1.76
CA PRO A 47 -15.05 10.97 -0.48
C PRO A 47 -16.40 10.27 -0.63
N ASN A 48 -16.48 9.05 -0.09
CA ASN A 48 -17.73 8.32 -0.01
C ASN A 48 -18.41 8.65 1.33
N PRO A 49 -19.63 9.24 1.35
CA PRO A 49 -20.34 9.56 2.58
C PRO A 49 -20.96 8.32 3.28
N SER A 50 -20.96 7.16 2.62
CA SER A 50 -21.46 5.91 3.18
C SER A 50 -20.47 5.31 4.19
N SER A 51 -20.99 4.56 5.16
CA SER A 51 -20.18 3.75 6.09
C SER A 51 -19.54 2.53 5.43
N SER A 52 -19.97 2.18 4.21
CA SER A 52 -19.39 1.11 3.39
C SER A 52 -19.04 1.62 2.00
N ASP A 53 -17.91 1.15 1.48
CA ASP A 53 -17.43 1.49 0.16
C ASP A 53 -17.48 0.27 -0.77
N THR A 54 -18.46 0.24 -1.66
CA THR A 54 -18.67 -0.88 -2.61
C THR A 54 -17.47 -1.14 -3.52
N LEU A 55 -16.55 -0.18 -3.66
CA LEU A 55 -15.35 -0.37 -4.45
C LEU A 55 -14.32 -1.26 -3.74
N PHE A 56 -14.29 -1.24 -2.40
CA PHE A 56 -13.37 -2.02 -1.58
C PHE A 56 -14.06 -3.15 -0.80
N ASP A 57 -15.31 -2.96 -0.42
CA ASP A 57 -16.05 -3.79 0.51
C ASP A 57 -17.07 -4.67 -0.22
N GLY A 58 -17.15 -5.94 0.18
CA GLY A 58 -18.08 -6.93 -0.38
C GLY A 58 -17.44 -7.95 -1.32
N PRO A 59 -18.17 -9.03 -1.65
CA PRO A 59 -17.61 -10.20 -2.34
C PRO A 59 -17.23 -9.94 -3.80
N ASN A 60 -17.83 -8.94 -4.45
CA ASN A 60 -17.61 -8.60 -5.86
C ASN A 60 -16.98 -7.22 -6.03
N SER A 61 -16.33 -6.68 -5.00
CA SER A 61 -15.74 -5.34 -5.05
C SER A 61 -14.51 -5.32 -5.96
N ALA A 62 -14.34 -4.23 -6.72
CA ALA A 62 -13.24 -4.11 -7.69
C ALA A 62 -11.86 -4.17 -7.01
N PHE A 63 -11.74 -3.57 -5.82
CA PHE A 63 -10.55 -3.56 -4.98
C PHE A 63 -10.64 -4.50 -3.77
N GLY A 64 -11.45 -5.56 -3.86
CA GLY A 64 -11.63 -6.55 -2.79
C GLY A 64 -10.40 -7.40 -2.52
N SER A 65 -9.58 -7.67 -3.54
CA SER A 65 -8.36 -8.47 -3.40
C SER A 65 -7.10 -7.61 -3.26
N LEU A 66 -6.08 -8.11 -2.56
CA LEU A 66 -4.78 -7.45 -2.49
C LEU A 66 -4.18 -7.20 -3.89
N SER A 67 -4.27 -8.16 -4.81
CA SER A 67 -3.78 -7.98 -6.18
C SER A 67 -4.47 -6.83 -6.91
N SER A 68 -5.80 -6.74 -6.82
CA SER A 68 -6.53 -5.65 -7.50
C SER A 68 -6.26 -4.29 -6.88
N LYS A 69 -6.03 -4.21 -5.56
CA LYS A 69 -5.53 -2.99 -4.90
C LYS A 69 -4.15 -2.58 -5.41
N ILE A 70 -3.19 -3.52 -5.49
CA ILE A 70 -1.83 -3.27 -5.99
C ILE A 70 -1.86 -2.72 -7.42
N ASP A 71 -2.57 -3.42 -8.31
CA ASP A 71 -2.63 -3.05 -9.72
C ASP A 71 -3.40 -1.74 -9.91
N GLY A 72 -4.50 -1.54 -9.17
CA GLY A 72 -5.27 -0.30 -9.16
C GLY A 72 -4.44 0.90 -8.71
N ALA A 73 -3.75 0.80 -7.57
CA ALA A 73 -2.89 1.87 -7.06
C ALA A 73 -1.78 2.25 -8.04
N TYR A 74 -1.17 1.26 -8.71
CA TYR A 74 -0.18 1.52 -9.76
C TYR A 74 -0.80 2.25 -10.95
N ARG A 75 -1.95 1.79 -11.45
CA ARG A 75 -2.64 2.39 -12.60
C ARG A 75 -3.17 3.80 -12.32
N MET A 76 -3.50 4.10 -11.07
CA MET A 76 -3.87 5.45 -10.61
C MET A 76 -2.65 6.38 -10.41
N GLY A 77 -1.42 5.86 -10.53
CA GLY A 77 -0.19 6.64 -10.35
C GLY A 77 0.18 6.90 -8.89
N LEU A 78 -0.43 6.18 -7.92
CA LEU A 78 -0.18 6.36 -6.49
C LEU A 78 1.12 5.69 -6.03
N ILE A 79 1.56 4.67 -6.76
CA ILE A 79 2.80 3.93 -6.49
C ILE A 79 3.60 3.72 -7.77
N SER A 80 4.92 3.56 -7.66
CA SER A 80 5.78 3.29 -8.81
C SER A 80 5.66 1.82 -9.27
N ASN A 81 6.10 1.54 -10.50
CA ASN A 81 6.17 0.17 -11.02
C ASN A 81 7.06 -0.73 -10.14
N THR A 82 8.17 -0.20 -9.64
CA THR A 82 9.06 -0.93 -8.71
C THR A 82 8.33 -1.28 -7.41
N PHE A 83 7.59 -0.34 -6.82
CA PHE A 83 6.83 -0.57 -5.60
C PHE A 83 5.69 -1.56 -5.81
N CYS A 84 4.99 -1.47 -6.94
CA CYS A 84 3.96 -2.42 -7.38
C CYS A 84 4.52 -3.85 -7.48
N ARG A 85 5.67 -4.02 -8.15
CA ARG A 85 6.36 -5.31 -8.24
C ARG A 85 6.70 -5.86 -6.85
N ASP A 86 7.23 -5.03 -5.96
CA ASP A 86 7.65 -5.43 -4.62
C ASP A 86 6.44 -5.85 -3.75
N LEU A 87 5.31 -5.14 -3.84
CA LEU A 87 4.05 -5.57 -3.22
C LEU A 87 3.57 -6.93 -3.74
N HIS A 88 3.70 -7.20 -5.04
CA HIS A 88 3.39 -8.53 -5.60
C HIS A 88 4.39 -9.62 -5.16
N VAL A 89 5.63 -9.27 -4.83
CA VAL A 89 6.58 -10.20 -4.19
C VAL A 89 6.11 -10.55 -2.77
N ILE A 90 5.69 -9.55 -1.99
CA ILE A 90 5.15 -9.74 -0.64
C ILE A 90 3.85 -10.55 -0.67
N ARG A 91 2.93 -10.25 -1.61
CA ARG A 91 1.71 -11.06 -1.83
C ARG A 91 2.04 -12.53 -2.06
N ARG A 92 3.05 -12.80 -2.91
CA ARG A 92 3.49 -14.18 -3.19
C ARG A 92 4.11 -14.86 -1.96
N LEU A 93 4.86 -14.13 -1.13
CA LEU A 93 5.33 -14.66 0.16
C LEU A 93 4.17 -15.04 1.09
N ARG A 94 3.13 -14.20 1.17
CA ARG A 94 1.91 -14.53 1.93
C ARG A 94 1.20 -15.77 1.37
N ASP A 95 1.14 -15.89 0.05
CA ASP A 95 0.54 -17.05 -0.60
C ASP A 95 1.38 -18.32 -0.30
N ASP A 96 2.71 -18.25 -0.33
CA ASP A 96 3.60 -19.36 0.07
C ASP A 96 3.30 -19.82 1.52
N VAL A 97 3.09 -18.87 2.45
CA VAL A 97 2.68 -19.14 3.84
C VAL A 97 1.30 -19.82 3.93
N ALA A 98 0.36 -19.44 3.05
CA ALA A 98 -0.99 -19.99 3.08
C ALA A 98 -1.06 -21.45 2.60
N HIS A 99 -0.20 -21.84 1.65
CA HIS A 99 -0.15 -23.22 1.14
C HIS A 99 0.58 -24.17 2.11
N GLU A 100 1.58 -23.67 2.84
CA GLU A 100 2.44 -24.47 3.72
C GLU A 100 2.62 -23.87 5.13
N PRO A 101 1.54 -23.74 5.91
CA PRO A 101 1.53 -22.92 7.12
C PRO A 101 2.37 -23.45 8.29
N GLN A 102 2.73 -24.74 8.31
CA GLN A 102 3.53 -25.37 9.38
C GLN A 102 5.01 -25.53 9.02
N SER A 103 5.36 -25.51 7.72
CA SER A 103 6.72 -25.74 7.22
C SER A 103 7.43 -24.49 6.72
N PHE A 104 6.74 -23.33 6.66
CA PHE A 104 7.32 -22.11 6.10
C PHE A 104 8.58 -21.65 6.82
N ARG A 105 9.70 -21.57 6.08
CA ARG A 105 10.96 -21.00 6.55
C ARG A 105 11.46 -19.94 5.58
N PHE A 106 12.03 -18.87 6.13
CA PHE A 106 12.63 -17.85 5.27
C PHE A 106 13.84 -18.37 4.50
N GLU A 107 14.53 -19.37 5.04
CA GLU A 107 15.71 -19.97 4.44
C GLU A 107 15.41 -20.87 3.23
N ASP A 108 14.13 -21.20 3.00
CA ASP A 108 13.73 -22.00 1.84
C ASP A 108 14.01 -21.23 0.54
N PRO A 109 14.38 -21.92 -0.57
CA PRO A 109 14.85 -21.25 -1.78
C PRO A 109 13.89 -20.18 -2.34
N SER A 110 12.58 -20.44 -2.32
CA SER A 110 11.58 -19.49 -2.83
C SER A 110 11.45 -18.25 -1.93
N PRO A 111 11.12 -18.37 -0.63
CA PRO A 111 11.06 -17.22 0.28
C PRO A 111 12.35 -16.41 0.34
N LYS A 112 13.50 -17.08 0.41
CA LYS A 112 14.82 -16.43 0.44
C LYS A 112 15.03 -15.53 -0.78
N ASN A 113 14.85 -16.07 -1.98
CA ASN A 113 15.03 -15.32 -3.22
C ASN A 113 14.10 -14.10 -3.30
N ARG A 114 12.84 -14.25 -2.83
CA ARG A 114 11.87 -13.15 -2.78
C ARG A 114 12.35 -12.04 -1.83
N ILE A 115 12.79 -12.37 -0.63
CA ILE A 115 13.26 -11.39 0.37
C ILE A 115 14.51 -10.67 -0.12
N GLU A 116 15.49 -11.41 -0.62
CA GLU A 116 16.70 -10.80 -1.18
C GLU A 116 16.38 -9.89 -2.37
N SER A 117 15.37 -10.24 -3.19
CA SER A 117 14.92 -9.36 -4.28
C SER A 117 14.32 -8.05 -3.77
N LEU A 118 13.58 -8.07 -2.65
CA LEU A 118 13.06 -6.87 -1.99
C LEU A 118 14.22 -5.99 -1.51
N SER A 119 15.17 -6.57 -0.76
CA SER A 119 16.34 -5.84 -0.25
C SER A 119 17.20 -5.23 -1.34
N ASN A 120 17.35 -5.94 -2.45
CA ASN A 120 18.03 -5.44 -3.64
C ASN A 120 17.29 -4.30 -4.34
N SER A 121 15.95 -4.28 -4.27
CA SER A 121 15.10 -3.27 -4.90
C SER A 121 15.27 -1.89 -4.26
N HIS A 122 15.11 -1.78 -2.94
CA HIS A 122 15.29 -0.51 -2.24
C HIS A 122 16.78 -0.19 -1.99
N GLY A 123 17.64 -1.22 -2.01
CA GLY A 123 19.10 -1.07 -2.03
C GLY A 123 19.69 -0.51 -0.74
N ILE A 124 18.96 -0.60 0.38
CA ILE A 124 19.37 0.00 1.66
C ILE A 124 20.73 -0.51 2.15
N TYR A 125 20.98 -1.82 2.03
CA TYR A 125 22.26 -2.42 2.41
C TYR A 125 23.37 -2.08 1.43
N LYS A 126 23.05 -1.95 0.13
CA LYS A 126 24.02 -1.51 -0.90
C LYS A 126 24.46 -0.06 -0.68
N ARG A 127 23.60 0.79 -0.11
CA ARG A 127 23.91 2.19 0.23
C ARG A 127 24.77 2.32 1.49
N SER A 128 24.89 1.26 2.30
CA SER A 128 25.61 1.26 3.57
C SER A 128 26.67 0.16 3.65
N PRO A 129 27.63 0.09 2.72
CA PRO A 129 28.58 -1.03 2.62
C PRO A 129 29.44 -1.18 3.89
N LYS A 130 29.89 -0.06 4.48
CA LYS A 130 30.65 -0.05 5.74
C LYS A 130 29.85 -0.59 6.94
N TRP A 131 28.53 -0.37 6.94
CA TRP A 131 27.66 -0.88 7.99
C TRP A 131 27.53 -2.40 7.88
N VAL A 132 27.34 -2.91 6.66
CA VAL A 132 27.27 -4.35 6.35
C VAL A 132 28.60 -5.04 6.65
N GLU A 133 29.73 -4.41 6.31
CA GLU A 133 31.06 -4.95 6.64
C GLU A 133 31.25 -5.09 8.16
N LYS A 134 30.75 -4.12 8.94
CA LYS A 134 30.90 -4.11 10.40
C LYS A 134 29.93 -5.04 11.14
N HIS A 135 28.69 -5.16 10.69
CA HIS A 135 27.62 -5.86 11.44
C HIS A 135 27.14 -7.15 10.75
N GLY A 136 27.61 -7.42 9.54
CA GLY A 136 27.08 -8.48 8.69
C GLY A 136 25.77 -8.08 8.00
N LEU A 137 25.34 -8.92 7.05
CA LEU A 137 24.02 -8.78 6.45
C LEU A 137 22.96 -9.21 7.49
N PRO A 138 21.86 -8.46 7.66
CA PRO A 138 20.80 -8.87 8.59
C PRO A 138 20.19 -10.22 8.22
N SER A 139 19.54 -10.87 9.18
CA SER A 139 18.79 -12.10 8.92
C SER A 139 17.67 -11.86 7.89
N LEU A 140 17.24 -12.90 7.18
CA LEU A 140 16.15 -12.77 6.19
C LEU A 140 14.85 -12.23 6.82
N LYS A 141 14.58 -12.61 8.07
CA LYS A 141 13.48 -12.04 8.86
C LYS A 141 13.63 -10.52 9.03
N ALA A 142 14.81 -10.06 9.45
CA ALA A 142 15.08 -8.64 9.64
C ALA A 142 15.00 -7.87 8.32
N GLN A 143 15.54 -8.44 7.23
CA GLN A 143 15.45 -7.87 5.89
C GLN A 143 14.01 -7.68 5.42
N PHE A 144 13.14 -8.67 5.66
CA PHE A 144 11.73 -8.58 5.33
C PHE A 144 11.00 -7.54 6.19
N ILE A 145 11.24 -7.53 7.51
CA ILE A 145 10.65 -6.54 8.43
C ILE A 145 11.02 -5.13 8.00
N GLU A 146 12.31 -4.89 7.71
CA GLU A 146 12.79 -3.59 7.27
C GLU A 146 12.12 -3.15 5.95
N ALA A 147 12.02 -4.05 4.97
CA ALA A 147 11.34 -3.76 3.71
C ALA A 147 9.86 -3.36 3.93
N VAL A 148 9.13 -4.13 4.74
CA VAL A 148 7.72 -3.84 5.08
C VAL A 148 7.59 -2.51 5.81
N SER A 149 8.43 -2.24 6.80
CA SER A 149 8.45 -0.98 7.56
C SER A 149 8.61 0.24 6.65
N TRP A 150 9.59 0.21 5.75
CA TRP A 150 9.81 1.31 4.80
C TRP A 150 8.66 1.49 3.83
N MET A 151 8.06 0.39 3.36
CA MET A 151 6.92 0.43 2.46
C MET A 151 5.65 0.98 3.14
N ILE A 152 5.37 0.56 4.38
CA ILE A 152 4.27 1.10 5.21
C ILE A 152 4.46 2.60 5.41
N PHE A 153 5.67 3.00 5.81
CA PHE A 153 5.99 4.41 6.00
C PHE A 153 5.78 5.20 4.71
N ARG A 154 6.24 4.67 3.58
CA ARG A 154 6.06 5.32 2.29
C ARG A 154 4.58 5.52 1.95
N LEU A 155 3.75 4.49 2.11
CA LEU A 155 2.31 4.57 1.82
C LEU A 155 1.62 5.61 2.73
N ALA A 156 1.95 5.61 4.03
CA ALA A 156 1.43 6.59 4.96
C ALA A 156 1.84 8.02 4.58
N ALA A 157 3.10 8.23 4.20
CA ALA A 157 3.57 9.54 3.76
C ALA A 157 2.94 10.01 2.44
N GLU A 158 2.69 9.11 1.49
CA GLU A 158 1.98 9.46 0.25
C GLU A 158 0.51 9.81 0.52
N LYS A 159 -0.14 9.14 1.47
CA LYS A 159 -1.53 9.44 1.86
C LYS A 159 -1.68 10.86 2.36
N GLU A 160 -0.77 11.32 3.22
CA GLU A 160 -0.77 12.71 3.74
C GLU A 160 -0.49 13.74 2.63
N ARG A 161 0.08 13.33 1.49
CA ARG A 161 0.31 14.19 0.32
C ARG A 161 -0.84 14.16 -0.68
N CYS A 162 -1.81 13.27 -0.54
CA CYS A 162 -2.96 13.22 -1.42
C CYS A 162 -3.76 14.52 -1.32
N PRO A 163 -4.03 15.21 -2.43
CA PRO A 163 -4.90 16.37 -2.40
C PRO A 163 -6.32 15.90 -2.05
N VAL A 164 -6.99 16.67 -1.18
CA VAL A 164 -8.40 16.42 -0.83
C VAL A 164 -9.22 16.43 -2.11
N GLN A 165 -9.82 15.28 -2.43
CA GLN A 165 -10.71 15.16 -3.57
C GLN A 165 -12.09 15.71 -3.23
N SER A 166 -12.76 16.26 -4.23
CA SER A 166 -14.17 16.64 -4.18
C SER A 166 -14.89 16.11 -5.41
N SER A 167 -16.20 15.91 -5.29
CA SER A 167 -17.01 15.55 -6.46
C SER A 167 -16.84 16.63 -7.54
N PRO A 168 -16.64 16.24 -8.82
CA PRO A 168 -16.61 17.19 -9.91
C PRO A 168 -17.87 18.07 -9.95
N ILE A 169 -17.74 19.25 -10.58
CA ILE A 169 -18.91 20.05 -10.95
C ILE A 169 -19.72 19.34 -12.02
N LEU A 170 -21.00 19.71 -12.14
CA LEU A 170 -21.89 19.20 -13.19
C LEU A 170 -21.26 19.33 -14.58
N GLU A 171 -21.35 18.26 -15.36
CA GLU A 171 -20.92 18.18 -16.73
C GLU A 171 -21.76 19.09 -17.64
N PHE A 172 -21.24 19.38 -18.83
CA PHE A 172 -21.96 20.14 -19.84
C PHE A 172 -23.34 19.53 -20.14
N GLY A 173 -24.40 20.35 -20.13
CA GLY A 173 -25.78 19.92 -20.37
C GLY A 173 -26.53 19.39 -19.14
N TYR A 174 -25.86 19.15 -18.01
CA TYR A 174 -26.50 18.70 -16.76
C TYR A 174 -27.01 19.85 -15.88
N ARG A 175 -26.75 21.10 -16.27
CA ARG A 175 -27.42 22.28 -15.72
C ARG A 175 -28.73 22.52 -16.47
N PHE A 176 -29.70 21.64 -16.29
CA PHE A 176 -31.05 21.87 -16.82
C PHE A 176 -31.84 22.70 -15.80
N THR A 177 -32.07 23.97 -16.10
CA THR A 177 -33.07 24.79 -15.41
C THR A 177 -34.25 24.96 -16.34
N PHE A 178 -35.47 24.67 -15.87
CA PHE A 178 -36.66 25.14 -16.56
C PHE A 178 -36.65 26.66 -16.48
N ASP A 179 -36.46 27.32 -17.62
CA ASP A 179 -36.87 28.71 -17.73
C ASP A 179 -38.37 28.70 -17.99
N SER A 180 -39.10 29.10 -16.94
CA SER A 180 -40.57 29.18 -16.82
C SER A 180 -41.36 27.89 -17.13
N ALA A 181 -42.64 27.89 -16.76
CA ALA A 181 -43.57 26.79 -16.99
C ALA A 181 -43.79 26.45 -18.49
N ASP A 182 -43.18 27.25 -19.38
CA ASP A 182 -43.40 27.27 -20.81
C ASP A 182 -42.19 26.71 -21.58
N GLY A 183 -41.08 26.43 -20.90
CA GLY A 183 -39.88 25.80 -21.47
C GLY A 183 -39.07 26.71 -22.42
N LEU A 184 -39.17 28.03 -22.26
CA LEU A 184 -38.45 29.01 -23.07
C LEU A 184 -37.39 29.71 -22.23
N PRO A 185 -36.16 29.94 -22.75
CA PRO A 185 -35.10 30.58 -21.99
C PRO A 185 -35.56 31.95 -21.44
N GLY A 186 -35.32 32.19 -20.16
CA GLY A 186 -35.71 33.40 -19.46
C GLY A 186 -34.91 34.55 -20.04
N ASN A 187 -35.58 35.61 -20.48
CA ASN A 187 -34.89 36.82 -20.90
C ASN A 187 -34.07 37.35 -19.73
N ASN A 188 -32.74 37.23 -19.80
CA ASN A 188 -31.82 37.92 -18.92
C ASN A 188 -31.75 39.39 -19.36
N ASP A 189 -32.27 40.30 -18.52
CA ASP A 189 -31.84 41.71 -18.46
C ASP A 189 -30.53 41.83 -17.66
#